data_AF-A0A7S3SPH3-F1
#
_entry.id   AF-A0A7S3SPH3-F1
#
_cell.length_a   1.000
_cell.length_b   1.000
_cell.length_c   1.000
_cell.angle_alpha   90.00
_cell.angle_beta   90.00
_cell.angle_gamma   90.00
#
_symmetry.space_group_name_H-M   'P 1'
#
loop_
_entity.id
_entity.type
_entity.pdbx_description
1 polymer ?
#
loop_
_entity_poly.entity_id
_entity_poly.type
_entity_poly.pdbx_seq_one_letter_code
_entity_poly.pdbx_strand_id
1 'polypeptide(L)'
;MHSPFASTNVNNNLRWIQWPQQFGDPTPYWEKLGWSFVGGPTVINATEAPSVFAGPFLVARKVDPLVDAEAVRLYDGWMGIKLKNGTSRVWLNGSLIEQEPLGGWALQQQWAQQQQQHTQQQQQQQQQQHTQLHAAPRPPLGSAAEPHASQLPVGGGAAAGALA
;
A
#
# COMPACT_ATOMS: atom_id res chain seq x y z
N MET A 1 10.97 -29.90 16.14
CA MET A 1 10.76 -29.23 14.84
C MET A 1 11.13 -30.20 13.70
N HIS A 2 10.47 -31.36 13.61
CA HIS A 2 10.89 -32.46 12.71
C HIS A 2 9.90 -32.73 11.58
N SER A 3 9.08 -31.74 11.25
CA SER A 3 8.13 -31.83 10.13
C SER A 3 8.74 -31.21 8.87
N PRO A 4 8.24 -31.56 7.66
CA PRO A 4 8.62 -30.90 6.41
C PRO A 4 8.41 -29.38 6.42
N PHE A 5 7.56 -28.84 7.31
CA PHE A 5 7.31 -27.41 7.47
C PHE A 5 8.24 -26.73 8.50
N ALA A 6 9.31 -27.40 8.95
CA ALA A 6 10.23 -26.80 9.93
C ALA A 6 10.83 -25.47 9.45
N SER A 7 11.03 -25.30 8.14
CA SER A 7 11.53 -24.06 7.53
C SER A 7 10.54 -22.89 7.58
N THR A 8 9.25 -23.14 7.86
CA THR A 8 8.24 -22.08 7.98
C THR A 8 8.09 -21.59 9.41
N ASN A 9 8.85 -22.13 10.36
CA ASN A 9 8.77 -21.71 11.74
C ASN A 9 9.39 -20.32 11.91
N VAL A 10 8.54 -19.33 12.18
CA VAL A 10 8.96 -18.04 12.69
C VAL A 10 8.95 -18.14 14.21
N ASN A 11 10.12 -17.96 14.84
CA ASN A 11 10.26 -17.97 16.29
C ASN A 11 9.73 -16.67 16.92
N ASN A 12 8.47 -16.34 16.64
CA ASN A 12 7.74 -15.21 17.20
C ASN A 12 6.25 -15.54 17.16
N ASN A 13 5.58 -15.45 18.30
CA ASN A 13 4.15 -15.76 18.43
C ASN A 13 3.25 -14.52 18.29
N LEU A 14 3.84 -13.35 18.02
CA LEU A 14 3.17 -12.04 17.88
C LEU A 14 2.44 -11.58 19.15
N ARG A 15 2.80 -12.12 20.33
CA ARG A 15 2.18 -11.78 21.61
C ARG A 15 3.15 -11.07 22.54
N TRP A 16 2.69 -9.99 23.14
CA TRP A 16 3.37 -9.42 24.30
C TRP A 16 3.02 -10.24 25.55
N ILE A 17 4.05 -10.79 26.20
CA ILE A 17 3.93 -11.56 27.44
C ILE A 17 5.11 -11.19 28.34
N GLN A 18 4.81 -10.59 29.49
CA GLN A 18 5.81 -10.33 30.51
C GLN A 18 5.81 -11.44 31.54
N TRP A 19 6.96 -12.07 31.76
CA TRP A 19 7.11 -13.12 32.76
C TRP A 19 7.79 -12.55 34.02
N PRO A 20 7.24 -12.79 35.23
CA PRO A 20 7.78 -12.20 36.46
C PRO A 20 9.21 -12.67 36.77
N GLN A 21 9.61 -13.84 36.29
CA GLN A 21 10.98 -14.37 36.42
C GLN A 21 12.03 -13.45 35.78
N GLN A 22 11.64 -12.56 34.86
CA GLN A 22 12.55 -11.57 34.27
C GLN A 22 13.00 -10.50 35.27
N PHE A 23 12.31 -10.37 36.41
CA PHE A 23 12.60 -9.39 37.46
C PHE A 23 13.17 -10.01 38.74
N GLY A 24 13.49 -11.31 38.72
CA GLY A 24 13.99 -12.06 39.87
C GLY A 24 13.03 -13.15 40.33
N ASP A 25 12.97 -13.40 41.64
CA ASP A 25 12.06 -14.39 42.21
C ASP A 25 10.59 -13.98 41.97
N PRO A 26 9.79 -14.77 41.23
CA PRO A 26 8.39 -14.46 40.96
C PRO A 26 7.47 -14.75 42.16
N THR A 27 7.95 -15.45 43.20
CA THR A 27 7.13 -15.91 44.33
C THR A 27 6.41 -14.77 45.05
N PRO A 28 7.08 -13.66 45.42
CA PRO A 28 6.40 -12.53 46.09
C PRO A 28 5.29 -11.90 45.23
N TYR A 29 5.46 -11.90 43.91
CA TYR A 29 4.45 -11.39 42.99
C TYR A 29 3.20 -12.29 42.97
N TRP A 30 3.39 -13.61 42.88
CA TRP A 30 2.27 -14.55 42.88
C TRP A 30 1.56 -14.61 44.24
N GLU A 31 2.30 -14.53 45.35
CA GLU A 31 1.73 -14.44 46.70
C GLU A 31 0.85 -13.20 46.86
N LYS A 32 1.28 -12.05 46.33
CA LYS A 32 0.52 -10.80 46.36
C LYS A 32 -0.82 -10.90 45.60
N LEU A 33 -0.84 -11.56 44.45
CA LEU A 33 -2.05 -11.67 43.62
C LEU A 33 -2.94 -12.85 43.98
N GLY A 34 -2.38 -13.87 44.62
CA GLY A 34 -3.09 -15.07 45.04
C GLY A 34 -2.95 -16.24 44.07
N TRP A 35 -3.47 -17.39 44.52
CA TRP A 35 -3.26 -18.71 43.90
C TRP A 35 -3.66 -18.81 42.43
N SER A 36 -4.64 -18.02 41.97
CA SER A 36 -5.09 -18.00 40.58
C SER A 36 -4.06 -17.41 39.59
N PHE A 37 -2.97 -16.84 40.09
CA PHE A 37 -1.90 -16.21 39.29
C PHE A 37 -0.57 -16.98 39.34
N VAL A 38 -0.45 -17.99 40.19
CA VAL A 38 0.78 -18.78 40.36
C VAL A 38 1.16 -19.44 39.04
N GLY A 39 2.44 -19.34 38.67
CA GLY A 39 2.96 -19.84 37.39
C GLY A 39 2.53 -19.04 36.16
N GLY A 40 1.80 -17.93 36.35
CA GLY A 40 1.32 -17.07 35.28
C GLY A 40 2.22 -15.86 34.97
N PRO A 41 1.99 -15.21 33.81
CA PRO A 41 2.65 -13.96 33.45
C PRO A 41 2.19 -12.78 34.32
N THR A 42 2.92 -11.68 34.23
CA THR A 42 2.58 -10.42 34.88
C THR A 42 1.26 -9.86 34.32
N VAL A 43 0.42 -9.29 35.19
CA VAL A 43 -0.78 -8.54 34.79
C VAL A 43 -0.36 -7.15 34.33
N ILE A 44 -0.83 -6.77 33.15
CA ILE A 44 -0.63 -5.44 32.57
C ILE A 44 -1.33 -4.41 33.46
N ASN A 45 -0.54 -3.54 34.07
CA ASN A 45 -1.04 -2.41 34.86
C ASN A 45 -1.13 -1.11 34.05
N ALA A 46 -1.76 -0.09 34.62
CA ALA A 46 -1.97 1.21 33.98
C ALA A 46 -0.67 1.92 33.60
N THR A 47 0.41 1.72 34.35
CA THR A 47 1.72 2.35 34.10
C THR A 47 2.36 1.81 32.82
N GLU A 48 2.30 0.50 32.60
CA GLU A 48 2.94 -0.13 31.43
C GLU A 48 2.02 -0.18 30.20
N ALA A 49 0.70 -0.17 30.39
CA ALA A 49 -0.31 -0.30 29.35
C ALA A 49 -0.06 0.55 28.08
N PRO A 50 0.25 1.86 28.16
CA PRO A 50 0.51 2.66 26.95
C PRO A 50 1.65 2.11 26.08
N SER A 51 2.74 1.67 26.72
CA SER A 51 3.91 1.12 26.03
C SER A 51 3.60 -0.24 25.39
N VAL A 52 2.77 -1.06 26.05
CA VAL A 52 2.32 -2.34 25.52
C VAL A 52 1.45 -2.13 24.28
N PHE A 53 0.54 -1.15 24.30
CA PHE A 53 -0.38 -0.89 23.19
C PHE A 53 0.33 -0.39 21.93
N ALA A 54 1.41 0.38 22.08
CA ALA A 54 2.22 0.86 20.97
C ALA A 54 3.30 -0.15 20.52
N GLY A 55 3.43 -1.28 21.20
CA GLY A 55 4.40 -2.31 20.86
C GLY A 55 4.12 -2.98 19.50
N PRO A 56 5.10 -3.70 18.94
CA PRO A 56 4.98 -4.38 17.63
C PRO A 56 4.14 -5.67 17.66
N PHE A 57 3.40 -5.91 18.75
CA PHE A 57 2.66 -7.14 18.98
C PHE A 57 1.21 -7.00 18.51
N LEU A 58 0.63 -8.09 18.02
CA LEU A 58 -0.79 -8.08 17.63
C LEU A 58 -1.73 -8.19 18.84
N VAL A 59 -1.28 -8.88 19.89
CA VAL A 59 -2.05 -9.11 21.12
C VAL A 59 -1.15 -9.07 22.35
N ALA A 60 -1.72 -8.79 23.52
CA ALA A 60 -1.01 -8.76 24.79
C ALA A 60 -1.76 -9.54 25.89
N ARG A 61 -1.04 -10.08 26.87
CA ARG A 61 -1.59 -10.73 28.07
C ARG A 61 -0.63 -10.59 29.27
N LYS A 62 -1.08 -10.67 30.52
CA LYS A 62 -2.46 -10.90 31.02
C LYS A 62 -3.13 -9.58 31.41
N VAL A 63 -4.44 -9.47 31.21
CA VAL A 63 -5.26 -8.35 31.71
C VAL A 63 -6.26 -8.93 32.71
N ASP A 64 -6.39 -8.29 33.87
CA ASP A 64 -7.36 -8.68 34.90
C ASP A 64 -7.96 -7.41 35.54
N PRO A 65 -9.25 -7.10 35.30
CA PRO A 65 -9.88 -5.89 35.80
C PRO A 65 -9.98 -5.83 37.33
N LEU A 66 -9.89 -6.97 38.02
CA LEU A 66 -9.88 -7.00 39.49
C LEU A 66 -8.52 -6.63 40.07
N VAL A 67 -7.46 -6.75 39.28
CA VAL A 67 -6.09 -6.35 39.65
C VAL A 67 -5.83 -4.91 39.24
N ASP A 68 -6.19 -4.55 38.00
CA ASP A 68 -6.05 -3.19 37.47
C ASP A 68 -7.13 -2.92 36.41
N ALA A 69 -8.21 -2.26 36.82
CA ALA A 69 -9.29 -1.85 35.93
C ALA A 69 -8.88 -0.67 35.01
N GLU A 70 -7.89 0.12 35.40
CA GLU A 70 -7.49 1.31 34.65
C GLU A 70 -6.77 0.92 33.35
N ALA A 71 -6.00 -0.19 33.36
CA ALA A 71 -5.44 -0.77 32.14
C ALA A 71 -6.51 -1.05 31.06
N VAL A 72 -7.70 -1.51 31.46
CA VAL A 72 -8.83 -1.75 30.55
C VAL A 72 -9.40 -0.43 30.01
N ARG A 73 -9.58 0.58 30.88
CA ARG A 73 -10.07 1.90 30.45
C ARG A 73 -9.13 2.57 29.45
N LEU A 74 -7.82 2.46 29.68
CA LEU A 74 -6.80 2.98 28.76
C LEU A 74 -6.85 2.27 27.40
N TYR A 75 -7.05 0.95 27.40
CA TYR A 75 -7.22 0.19 26.15
C TYR A 75 -8.46 0.64 25.38
N ASP A 76 -9.62 0.76 26.05
CA ASP A 76 -10.87 1.18 25.43
C ASP A 76 -10.77 2.59 24.85
N GLY A 77 -10.11 3.52 25.58
CA GLY A 77 -9.84 4.86 25.10
C GLY A 77 -8.95 4.86 23.85
N TRP A 78 -7.86 4.10 23.89
CA TRP A 78 -6.93 3.96 22.77
C TRP A 78 -7.57 3.33 21.53
N MET A 79 -8.35 2.25 21.71
CA MET A 79 -9.10 1.62 20.61
C MET A 79 -10.23 2.50 20.11
N GLY A 80 -10.91 3.23 20.98
CA GLY A 80 -11.98 4.15 20.60
C GLY A 80 -11.51 5.23 19.63
N ILE A 81 -10.27 5.71 19.76
CA ILE A 81 -9.66 6.65 18.80
C ILE A 81 -9.44 5.96 17.45
N LYS A 82 -8.85 4.75 17.45
CA LYS A 82 -8.61 3.96 16.23
C LYS A 82 -9.89 3.68 15.45
N LEU A 83 -10.97 3.34 16.16
CA LEU A 83 -12.26 3.02 15.57
C LEU A 83 -12.99 4.25 15.01
N LYS A 84 -12.79 5.44 15.58
CA LYS A 84 -13.46 6.67 15.13
C LYS A 84 -12.74 7.36 13.97
N ASN A 85 -11.40 7.38 13.98
CA ASN A 85 -10.63 8.24 13.08
C ASN A 85 -9.60 7.49 12.21
N GLY A 86 -9.45 6.17 12.33
CA GLY A 86 -8.44 5.40 11.58
C GLY A 86 -6.99 5.64 12.02
N THR A 87 -6.66 6.82 12.54
CA THR A 87 -5.32 7.20 13.03
C THR A 87 -5.35 7.36 14.55
N SER A 88 -4.53 6.60 15.28
CA SER A 88 -4.41 6.76 16.74
C SER A 88 -3.30 7.73 17.07
N ARG A 89 -3.63 8.81 17.79
CA ARG A 89 -2.63 9.71 18.38
C ARG A 89 -2.44 9.32 19.84
N VAL A 90 -1.29 8.75 20.18
CA VAL A 90 -0.97 8.25 21.53
C VAL A 90 0.14 9.09 22.12
N TRP A 91 -0.05 9.60 23.33
CA TRP A 91 1.01 10.25 24.08
C TRP A 91 1.87 9.18 24.78
N LEU A 92 3.15 9.11 24.45
CA LEU A 92 4.13 8.20 25.05
C LEU A 92 5.40 8.98 25.41
N ASN A 93 5.84 8.90 26.67
CA ASN A 93 7.06 9.54 27.17
C ASN A 93 7.19 11.03 26.78
N GLY A 94 6.09 11.79 26.85
CA GLY A 94 6.08 13.22 26.53
C GLY A 94 6.08 13.57 25.04
N SER A 95 5.99 12.58 24.14
CA SER A 95 5.88 12.78 22.69
C SER A 95 4.56 12.22 22.14
N LEU A 96 3.94 12.95 21.21
CA LEU A 96 2.76 12.49 20.49
C LEU A 96 3.19 11.55 19.36
N ILE A 97 2.85 10.27 19.46
CA ILE A 97 3.09 9.29 18.41
C ILE A 97 1.79 9.11 17.62
N GLU A 98 1.84 9.45 16.33
CA GLU A 98 0.78 9.11 15.38
C GLU A 98 1.01 7.68 14.90
N GLN A 99 0.12 6.78 15.31
CA GLN A 99 0.12 5.40 14.86
C GLN A 99 -0.88 5.27 13.71
N GLU A 100 -0.35 5.17 12.49
CA GLU A 100 -1.10 4.86 11.28
C GLU A 100 -1.83 3.51 11.43
N PRO A 101 -3.02 3.36 10.83
CA PRO A 101 -3.69 2.06 10.78
C PRO A 101 -2.78 1.04 10.09
N LEU A 102 -2.77 -0.20 10.60
CA LEU A 102 -1.95 -1.29 10.08
C LEU A 102 -2.08 -1.38 8.55
N GLY A 103 -1.00 -1.06 7.84
CA GLY A 103 -0.91 -1.15 6.38
C GLY A 103 -1.28 0.11 5.59
N GLY A 104 -1.62 1.24 6.22
CA GLY A 104 -2.05 2.47 5.52
C GLY A 104 -1.04 2.94 4.45
N TRP A 105 0.24 3.04 4.81
CA TRP A 105 1.27 3.49 3.87
C TRP A 105 1.58 2.47 2.77
N ALA A 106 1.60 1.18 3.11
CA ALA A 106 1.85 0.10 2.14
C ALA A 106 0.70 0.01 1.11
N LEU A 107 -0.54 0.12 1.58
CA LEU A 107 -1.73 0.13 0.73
C LEU A 107 -1.78 1.38 -0.15
N GLN A 108 -1.43 2.56 0.40
CA GLN A 108 -1.35 3.81 -0.35
C GLN A 108 -0.27 3.76 -1.43
N GLN A 109 0.90 3.19 -1.14
CA GLN A 109 1.94 2.98 -2.15
C GLN A 109 1.49 2.02 -3.25
N GLN A 110 0.83 0.92 -2.88
CA GLN A 110 0.35 -0.05 -3.86
C GLN A 110 -0.73 0.56 -4.77
N TRP A 111 -1.61 1.39 -4.22
CA TRP A 111 -2.63 2.11 -4.99
C TRP A 111 -2.03 3.16 -5.92
N ALA A 112 -1.04 3.92 -5.45
CA ALA A 112 -0.31 4.89 -6.27
C ALA A 112 0.43 4.23 -7.44
N GLN A 113 1.04 3.06 -7.22
CA GLN A 113 1.67 2.28 -8.28
C GLN A 113 0.65 1.77 -9.32
N GLN A 114 -0.53 1.30 -8.89
CA GLN A 114 -1.59 0.90 -9.82
C GLN A 114 -2.10 2.07 -10.67
N GLN A 115 -2.21 3.27 -10.08
CA GLN A 115 -2.66 4.46 -10.80
C GLN A 115 -1.65 4.91 -11.88
N GLN A 116 -0.35 4.81 -11.59
CA GLN A 116 0.69 5.10 -12.57
C GLN A 116 0.69 4.12 -13.75
N GLN A 117 0.47 2.82 -13.51
CA GLN A 117 0.39 1.81 -14.57
C GLN A 117 -0.81 2.04 -15.50
N HIS A 118 -1.98 2.38 -14.96
CA HIS A 118 -3.16 2.71 -15.77
C HIS A 118 -2.93 3.93 -16.67
N THR A 119 -2.24 4.95 -16.14
CA THR A 119 -1.97 6.20 -16.89
C THR A 119 -1.01 5.95 -18.07
N GLN A 120 0.01 5.10 -17.88
CA GLN A 120 0.92 4.72 -18.98
C GLN A 120 0.23 3.92 -20.08
N GLN A 121 -0.67 2.99 -19.74
CA GLN A 121 -1.41 2.23 -20.76
C GLN A 121 -2.32 3.11 -21.61
N GLN A 122 -2.99 4.11 -21.01
CA GLN A 122 -3.81 5.05 -21.79
C GLN A 122 -2.99 5.90 -22.76
N GLN A 123 -1.80 6.37 -22.35
CA GLN A 123 -0.93 7.15 -23.24
C GLN A 123 -0.43 6.31 -24.43
N GLN A 124 -0.09 5.04 -24.22
CA GLN A 124 0.31 4.15 -25.32
C GLN A 124 -0.84 3.90 -26.31
N GLN A 125 -2.07 3.71 -25.83
CA GLN A 125 -3.22 3.54 -26.72
C GLN A 125 -3.50 4.80 -27.56
N GLN A 126 -3.37 6.00 -26.97
CA GLN A 126 -3.54 7.25 -27.72
C GLN A 126 -2.44 7.45 -28.78
N GLN A 127 -1.17 7.10 -28.48
CA GLN A 127 -0.10 7.15 -29.48
C GLN A 127 -0.33 6.16 -30.63
N GLN A 128 -0.83 4.95 -30.35
CA GLN A 128 -1.12 3.98 -31.41
C GLN A 128 -2.28 4.44 -32.31
N GLN A 129 -3.33 5.06 -31.76
CA GLN A 129 -4.41 5.65 -32.56
C GLN A 129 -3.92 6.81 -33.43
N HIS A 130 -3.11 7.72 -32.88
CA HIS A 130 -2.53 8.82 -33.65
C HIS A 130 -1.57 8.32 -34.74
N THR A 131 -0.78 7.28 -34.46
CA THR A 131 0.15 6.70 -35.44
C THR A 131 -0.60 6.00 -36.58
N GLN A 132 -1.70 5.31 -36.29
CA GLN A 132 -2.54 4.68 -37.33
C GLN A 132 -3.28 5.73 -38.19
N LEU A 133 -3.70 6.86 -37.62
CA LEU A 133 -4.34 7.94 -38.37
C LEU A 133 -3.40 8.66 -39.36
N HIS A 134 -2.08 8.62 -39.14
CA HIS A 134 -1.09 9.28 -40.00
C HIS A 134 -0.34 8.34 -40.96
N ALA A 135 -0.51 7.02 -40.85
CA ALA A 135 0.13 6.05 -41.73
C ALA A 135 -0.69 5.80 -43.02
N ALA A 136 -0.90 6.85 -43.84
CA ALA A 136 -1.30 6.65 -45.23
C ALA A 136 -0.08 6.12 -46.02
N PRO A 137 -0.21 5.05 -46.84
CA PRO A 137 0.92 4.53 -47.62
C PRO A 137 1.32 5.56 -48.68
N ARG A 138 2.58 6.01 -48.66
CA ARG A 138 3.13 6.81 -49.76
C ARG A 138 3.38 5.90 -50.96
N PRO A 139 3.01 6.30 -52.20
CA PRO A 139 3.36 5.54 -53.39
C PRO A 139 4.88 5.59 -53.62
N PRO A 140 5.49 4.53 -54.20
CA PRO A 140 6.92 4.49 -54.43
C PRO A 140 7.33 5.43 -55.58
N LEU A 141 8.34 6.26 -55.34
CA LEU A 141 9.02 7.07 -56.35
C LEU A 141 9.91 6.17 -57.22
N GLY A 142 9.54 6.03 -58.49
CA GLY A 142 10.36 5.45 -59.55
C GLY A 142 10.99 6.54 -60.43
N SER A 143 12.27 6.36 -60.73
CA SER A 143 13.24 7.32 -61.26
C SER A 143 13.04 7.83 -62.71
N ALA A 144 13.42 9.11 -62.88
CA ALA A 144 14.21 9.74 -63.96
C ALA A 144 13.94 9.40 -65.45
N ALA A 145 13.56 10.44 -66.23
CA ALA A 145 14.38 11.03 -67.32
C ALA A 145 13.54 12.01 -68.16
N GLU A 146 13.91 13.30 -68.17
CA GLU A 146 13.80 14.17 -69.35
C GLU A 146 15.03 13.87 -70.25
N PRO A 147 15.03 14.09 -71.59
CA PRO A 147 14.56 15.36 -72.18
C PRO A 147 14.10 15.38 -73.67
N HIS A 148 13.67 16.58 -74.07
CA HIS A 148 13.75 17.20 -75.40
C HIS A 148 12.83 16.79 -76.58
N ALA A 149 12.16 17.84 -77.06
CA ALA A 149 12.08 18.31 -78.45
C ALA A 149 10.98 17.79 -79.40
N SER A 150 10.17 18.77 -79.84
CA SER A 150 9.73 19.04 -81.21
C SER A 150 8.96 17.96 -81.98
N GLN A 151 7.69 18.25 -82.29
CA GLN A 151 7.14 18.30 -83.66
C GLN A 151 5.62 18.60 -83.66
N LEU A 152 5.23 19.72 -84.28
CA LEU A 152 3.97 19.88 -85.05
C LEU A 152 4.09 19.08 -86.38
N PRO A 153 3.07 18.95 -87.27
CA PRO A 153 1.63 19.29 -87.25
C PRO A 153 0.76 18.03 -87.59
N VAL A 154 -0.58 17.99 -87.77
CA VAL A 154 -1.43 18.52 -88.85
C VAL A 154 -2.90 18.14 -88.56
N GLY A 155 -3.79 19.14 -88.63
CA GLY A 155 -5.02 19.09 -89.45
C GLY A 155 -6.30 18.47 -88.89
N GLY A 156 -7.37 19.28 -88.86
CA GLY A 156 -8.69 18.82 -89.29
C GLY A 156 -9.92 19.39 -88.61
N GLY A 157 -10.34 20.62 -89.00
CA GLY A 157 -11.73 21.12 -89.05
C GLY A 157 -12.55 21.23 -87.75
N ALA A 158 -13.57 22.07 -87.60
CA ALA A 158 -14.15 23.18 -88.34
C ALA A 158 -15.34 23.71 -87.50
N ALA A 159 -15.84 24.88 -87.88
CA ALA A 159 -17.07 25.60 -87.45
C ALA A 159 -16.94 26.44 -86.16
N ALA A 160 -16.90 27.78 -86.24
CA ALA A 160 -17.99 28.73 -86.58
C ALA A 160 -19.12 28.70 -85.53
N GLY A 161 -19.60 29.78 -84.91
CA GLY A 161 -19.38 31.21 -85.01
C GLY A 161 -20.44 31.92 -84.14
N ALA A 162 -20.42 33.26 -84.14
CA ALA A 162 -21.46 34.19 -83.65
C ALA A 162 -21.65 34.29 -82.11
N LEU A 163 -21.20 35.38 -81.48
CA LEU A 163 -21.81 36.73 -81.38
C LEU A 163 -22.83 36.85 -80.23
N ALA A 164 -22.51 37.72 -79.28
CA ALA A 164 -23.39 38.75 -78.77
C ALA A 164 -22.52 39.96 -78.37
#